data_AF-A0A9R1SNH4-F1
#
_entry.id   AF-A0A9R1SNH4-F1
#
_cell.length_a   1.000
_cell.length_b   1.000
_cell.length_c   1.000
_cell.angle_alpha   90.00
_cell.angle_beta   90.00
_cell.angle_gamma   90.00
#
_symmetry.space_group_name_H-M   'P 1'
#
loop_
_entity.id
_entity.type
_entity.pdbx_description
1 polymer ?
#
loop_
_entity_poly.entity_id
_entity_poly.type
_entity_poly.pdbx_seq_one_letter_code
_entity_poly.pdbx_strand_id
1 'polypeptide(L)'
;MGNLIKVLTRDIDNNGGNFFLDFENAKPTEAEKRVWEEVNEVLTEAMSVLQDLQSYSGAGEAIRQAIQHPNDERVQESAWAAVVPLVGKLKKFYEFSLKLEDALQGLLEFLTSSRCSPTQHLEQEQALARQFAEILHFTLRFDELKMTNPAIQNDFSYYRRTLSRMRIINQTAEEHNEVDNELANRMSLFYANATPMLKTLSDATTKFVSKMKGCIKVLRYQPPNSVEGLLNALRYTTKHLNDETTSKQIKNMLQA
;
A
#
# COMPACT_ATOMS: atom_id res chain seq x y z
N MET A 1 18.37 -6.21 18.01
CA MET A 1 17.65 -4.92 17.92
C MET A 1 18.53 -3.67 18.03
N GLY A 2 19.69 -3.68 18.71
CA GLY A 2 20.52 -2.46 18.88
C GLY A 2 21.15 -1.85 17.62
N ASN A 3 21.26 -2.59 16.51
CA ASN A 3 21.82 -2.05 15.25
C ASN A 3 20.80 -1.29 14.40
N LEU A 4 19.49 -1.54 14.56
CA LEU A 4 18.45 -0.84 13.79
C LEU A 4 18.29 0.61 14.29
N ILE A 5 18.38 0.82 15.60
CA ILE A 5 18.34 2.14 16.24
C ILE A 5 19.50 3.02 15.74
N LYS A 6 20.72 2.46 15.66
CA LYS A 6 21.90 3.19 15.13
C LYS A 6 21.79 3.56 13.65
N VAL A 7 21.02 2.80 12.87
CA VAL A 7 20.78 3.10 11.45
C VAL A 7 19.73 4.19 11.30
N LEU A 8 18.73 4.23 12.19
CA LEU A 8 17.71 5.28 12.22
C LEU A 8 18.23 6.62 12.77
N THR A 9 19.25 6.62 13.64
CA THR A 9 19.81 7.85 14.23
C THR A 9 20.95 8.47 13.42
N ARG A 10 21.49 7.79 12.40
CA ARG A 10 22.78 8.17 11.78
C ARG A 10 22.80 9.55 11.09
N ASP A 11 21.64 10.09 10.73
CA ASP A 11 21.49 11.42 10.13
C ASP A 11 20.66 12.40 11.00
N ILE A 12 20.26 11.99 12.21
CA ILE A 12 19.53 12.84 13.18
C ILE A 12 20.53 13.60 14.08
N ASP A 13 21.78 13.12 14.14
CA ASP A 13 22.79 13.56 15.11
C ASP A 13 23.63 14.76 14.61
N ASN A 14 22.99 15.92 14.51
CA ASN A 14 23.69 17.15 14.92
C ASN A 14 23.06 17.79 16.17
N ASN A 15 21.88 17.33 16.62
CA ASN A 15 21.29 17.74 17.90
C ASN A 15 20.08 16.84 18.26
N GLY A 16 20.21 15.83 19.12
CA GLY A 16 19.03 15.11 19.64
C GLY A 16 19.33 13.74 20.25
N GLY A 17 18.97 13.54 21.52
CA GLY A 17 19.25 12.30 22.24
C GLY A 17 18.54 11.07 21.68
N ASN A 18 18.97 9.89 22.13
CA ASN A 18 18.29 8.62 21.86
C ASN A 18 16.80 8.74 22.25
N PHE A 19 15.90 8.71 21.28
CA PHE A 19 14.46 8.65 21.54
C PHE A 19 14.02 7.19 21.74
N PHE A 20 13.03 6.99 22.61
CA PHE A 20 12.54 5.66 23.00
C PHE A 20 11.20 5.37 22.32
N LEU A 21 11.07 4.17 21.73
CA LEU A 21 9.84 3.65 21.16
C LEU A 21 9.44 2.36 21.90
N ASP A 22 8.31 2.39 22.61
CA ASP A 22 7.77 1.22 23.32
C ASP A 22 7.00 0.29 22.36
N PHE A 23 7.70 -0.67 21.76
CA PHE A 23 7.05 -1.65 20.89
C PHE A 23 6.23 -2.70 21.65
N GLU A 24 6.39 -2.84 22.97
CA GLU A 24 5.71 -3.88 23.74
C GLU A 24 4.38 -3.38 24.30
N ASN A 25 4.37 -2.21 24.94
CA ASN A 25 3.24 -1.73 25.73
C ASN A 25 2.62 -0.41 25.25
N ALA A 26 3.03 0.15 24.11
CA ALA A 26 2.41 1.37 23.57
C ALA A 26 0.90 1.19 23.40
N LYS A 27 0.15 2.12 24.01
CA LYS A 27 -1.31 2.22 23.92
C LYS A 27 -1.67 3.54 23.24
N PRO A 28 -2.72 3.57 22.40
CA PRO A 28 -3.12 4.80 21.75
C PRO A 28 -3.57 5.83 22.79
N THR A 29 -3.08 7.06 22.64
CA THR A 29 -3.66 8.23 23.29
C THR A 29 -5.04 8.53 22.70
N GLU A 30 -5.85 9.35 23.38
CA GLU A 30 -7.16 9.76 22.84
C GLU A 30 -7.05 10.52 21.51
N ALA A 31 -5.92 11.17 21.24
CA ALA A 31 -5.66 11.82 19.96
C ALA A 31 -5.41 10.80 18.83
N GLU A 32 -4.74 9.69 19.13
CA GLU A 32 -4.40 8.63 18.16
C GLU A 32 -5.58 7.68 17.92
N LYS A 33 -6.46 7.50 18.90
CA LYS A 33 -7.44 6.42 18.98
C LYS A 33 -8.21 6.15 17.69
N ARG A 34 -8.72 7.20 17.05
CA ARG A 34 -9.46 7.06 15.78
C ARG A 34 -8.59 6.45 14.66
N VAL A 35 -7.42 7.03 14.41
CA VAL A 35 -6.51 6.55 13.35
C VAL A 35 -6.02 5.15 13.73
N TRP A 36 -5.74 4.94 15.01
CA TRP A 36 -5.29 3.67 15.53
C TRP A 36 -6.31 2.55 15.29
N GLU A 37 -7.60 2.79 15.56
CA GLU A 37 -8.68 1.82 15.33
C GLU A 37 -8.81 1.48 13.84
N GLU A 38 -8.84 2.50 12.96
CA GLU A 38 -8.91 2.33 11.50
C GLU A 38 -7.72 1.48 10.97
N VAL A 39 -6.51 1.74 11.45
CA VAL A 39 -5.29 1.00 11.05
C VAL A 39 -5.25 -0.40 11.67
N ASN A 40 -5.75 -0.56 12.90
CA ASN A 40 -5.74 -1.84 13.60
C ASN A 40 -6.66 -2.88 12.94
N GLU A 41 -7.78 -2.44 12.36
CA GLU A 41 -8.64 -3.32 11.54
C GLU A 41 -7.87 -3.89 10.34
N VAL A 42 -7.13 -3.03 9.62
CA VAL A 42 -6.31 -3.45 8.48
C VAL A 42 -5.18 -4.40 8.92
N LEU A 43 -4.50 -4.10 10.03
CA LEU A 43 -3.44 -4.97 10.58
C LEU A 43 -3.97 -6.33 11.07
N THR A 44 -5.20 -6.37 11.57
CA THR A 44 -5.86 -7.63 11.94
C THR A 44 -6.14 -8.49 10.70
N GLU A 45 -6.64 -7.89 9.62
CA GLU A 45 -6.85 -8.58 8.34
C GLU A 45 -5.51 -9.02 7.69
N ALA A 46 -4.44 -8.25 7.90
CA ALA A 46 -3.09 -8.54 7.40
C ALA A 46 -2.59 -9.94 7.82
N MET A 47 -2.92 -10.39 9.04
CA MET A 47 -2.56 -11.73 9.53
C MET A 47 -3.22 -12.83 8.69
N SER A 48 -4.51 -12.68 8.37
CA SER A 48 -5.23 -13.63 7.51
C SER A 48 -4.65 -13.64 6.10
N VAL A 49 -4.32 -12.46 5.55
CA VAL A 49 -3.70 -12.34 4.22
C VAL A 49 -2.35 -13.06 4.16
N LEU A 50 -1.50 -12.90 5.18
CA LEU A 50 -0.22 -13.63 5.24
C LEU A 50 -0.43 -15.14 5.34
N GLN A 51 -1.37 -15.60 6.18
CA GLN A 51 -1.66 -17.02 6.32
C GLN A 51 -2.16 -17.62 5.00
N ASP A 52 -3.05 -16.92 4.30
CA ASP A 52 -3.55 -17.33 3.00
C ASP A 52 -2.42 -17.46 1.98
N LEU A 53 -1.49 -16.49 1.94
CA LEU A 53 -0.34 -16.51 1.04
C LEU A 53 0.64 -17.64 1.39
N GLN A 54 0.89 -17.89 2.67
CA GLN A 54 1.73 -19.00 3.14
C GLN A 54 1.16 -20.36 2.71
N SER A 55 -0.16 -20.50 2.73
CA SER A 55 -0.87 -21.71 2.28
C SER A 55 -1.05 -21.82 0.75
N TYR A 56 -0.55 -20.85 -0.03
CA TYR A 56 -0.78 -20.81 -1.47
C TYR A 56 0.08 -21.85 -2.19
N SER A 57 -0.50 -23.02 -2.47
CA SER A 57 0.18 -24.14 -3.13
C SER A 57 0.27 -24.00 -4.65
N GLY A 58 -0.62 -23.20 -5.24
CA GLY A 58 -0.77 -23.07 -6.69
C GLY A 58 -1.52 -24.24 -7.35
N ALA A 59 -1.91 -24.06 -8.62
CA ALA A 59 -2.63 -25.04 -9.44
C ALA A 59 -1.74 -25.64 -10.56
N GLY A 60 -0.42 -25.55 -10.43
CA GLY A 60 0.52 -25.83 -11.51
C GLY A 60 0.42 -27.23 -12.13
N GLU A 61 0.09 -28.27 -11.36
CA GLU A 61 -0.09 -29.62 -11.92
C GLU A 61 -1.31 -29.72 -12.81
N ALA A 62 -2.48 -29.31 -12.31
CA ALA A 62 -3.72 -29.32 -13.08
C ALA A 62 -3.61 -28.45 -14.34
N ILE A 63 -2.97 -27.27 -14.22
CA ILE A 63 -2.69 -26.38 -15.36
C ILE A 63 -1.79 -27.06 -16.41
N ARG A 64 -0.74 -27.77 -15.99
CA ARG A 64 0.13 -28.51 -16.94
C ARG A 64 -0.65 -29.59 -17.68
N GLN A 65 -1.49 -30.36 -16.99
CA GLN A 65 -2.32 -31.40 -17.62
C GLN A 65 -3.29 -30.79 -18.64
N ALA A 66 -3.96 -29.68 -18.28
CA ALA A 66 -4.86 -28.98 -19.20
C ALA A 66 -4.14 -28.42 -20.44
N ILE A 67 -2.90 -27.94 -20.31
CA ILE A 67 -2.10 -27.48 -21.45
C ILE A 67 -1.66 -28.66 -22.34
N GLN A 68 -1.32 -29.81 -21.76
CA GLN A 68 -0.88 -31.01 -22.51
C GLN A 68 -2.02 -31.70 -23.24
N HIS A 69 -3.24 -31.66 -22.70
CA HIS A 69 -4.43 -32.30 -23.27
C HIS A 69 -5.55 -31.28 -23.51
N PRO A 70 -5.39 -30.38 -24.50
CA PRO A 70 -6.31 -29.25 -24.72
C PRO A 70 -7.73 -29.67 -25.15
N ASN A 71 -7.90 -30.89 -25.68
CA ASN A 71 -9.18 -31.41 -26.15
C ASN A 71 -9.90 -32.29 -25.10
N ASP A 72 -9.29 -32.55 -23.94
CA ASP A 72 -9.93 -33.32 -22.85
C ASP A 72 -10.63 -32.34 -21.89
N GLU A 73 -11.96 -32.25 -21.98
CA GLU A 73 -12.78 -31.34 -21.18
C GLU A 73 -12.61 -31.56 -19.67
N ARG A 74 -12.43 -32.81 -19.22
CA ARG A 74 -12.31 -33.14 -17.81
C ARG A 74 -11.07 -32.51 -17.17
N VAL A 75 -9.94 -32.48 -17.88
CA VAL A 75 -8.74 -31.82 -17.36
C VAL A 75 -8.83 -30.30 -17.44
N GLN A 76 -9.56 -29.74 -18.44
CA GLN A 76 -9.83 -28.30 -18.49
C GLN A 76 -10.68 -27.86 -17.29
N GLU A 77 -11.76 -28.58 -17.00
CA GLU A 77 -12.64 -28.34 -15.85
C GLU A 77 -11.88 -28.48 -14.53
N SER A 78 -11.06 -29.52 -14.38
CA SER A 78 -10.24 -29.74 -13.19
C SER A 78 -9.26 -28.59 -12.95
N ALA A 79 -8.55 -28.13 -13.99
CA ALA A 79 -7.64 -26.99 -13.89
C ALA A 79 -8.39 -25.69 -13.57
N TRP A 80 -9.58 -25.49 -14.14
CA TRP A 80 -10.42 -24.34 -13.84
C TRP A 80 -10.90 -24.35 -12.39
N ALA A 81 -11.43 -25.47 -11.91
CA ALA A 81 -11.90 -25.64 -10.54
C ALA A 81 -10.77 -25.44 -9.51
N ALA A 82 -9.53 -25.82 -9.85
CA ALA A 82 -8.36 -25.59 -9.01
C ALA A 82 -7.90 -24.12 -9.00
N VAL A 83 -7.89 -23.44 -10.16
CA VAL A 83 -7.33 -22.09 -10.28
C VAL A 83 -8.28 -20.99 -9.79
N VAL A 84 -9.60 -21.16 -9.95
CA VAL A 84 -10.61 -20.15 -9.54
C VAL A 84 -10.48 -19.73 -8.07
N PRO A 85 -10.49 -20.63 -7.07
CA PRO A 85 -10.36 -20.22 -5.66
C PRO A 85 -9.01 -19.56 -5.35
N LEU A 86 -7.95 -19.97 -6.04
CA LEU A 86 -6.63 -19.35 -5.91
C LEU A 86 -6.64 -17.91 -6.44
N VAL A 87 -7.31 -17.66 -7.56
CA VAL A 87 -7.48 -16.31 -8.11
C VAL A 87 -8.34 -15.45 -7.20
N GLY A 88 -9.34 -16.02 -6.52
CA GLY A 88 -10.08 -15.35 -5.45
C GLY A 88 -9.15 -14.86 -4.32
N LYS A 89 -8.18 -15.68 -3.89
CA LYS A 89 -7.13 -15.24 -2.94
C LYS A 89 -6.26 -14.14 -3.52
N LEU A 90 -5.85 -14.25 -4.79
CA LEU A 90 -5.04 -13.21 -5.45
C LEU A 90 -5.80 -11.87 -5.54
N LYS A 91 -7.12 -11.92 -5.77
CA LYS A 91 -7.99 -10.75 -5.75
C LYS A 91 -8.01 -10.13 -4.35
N LYS A 92 -8.26 -10.94 -3.31
CA LYS A 92 -8.23 -10.50 -1.90
C LYS A 92 -6.92 -9.80 -1.55
N PHE A 93 -5.77 -10.34 -1.94
CA PHE A 93 -4.48 -9.72 -1.64
C PHE A 93 -4.28 -8.37 -2.35
N TYR A 94 -4.72 -8.27 -3.61
CA TYR A 94 -4.65 -7.01 -4.34
C TYR A 94 -5.58 -5.95 -3.71
N GLU A 95 -6.82 -6.31 -3.39
CA GLU A 95 -7.76 -5.41 -2.73
C GLU A 95 -7.28 -4.98 -1.35
N PHE A 96 -6.65 -5.91 -0.61
CA PHE A 96 -6.00 -5.59 0.66
C PHE A 96 -4.87 -4.56 0.49
N SER A 97 -4.11 -4.61 -0.61
CA SER A 97 -3.07 -3.61 -0.88
C SER A 97 -3.63 -2.18 -0.98
N LEU A 98 -4.88 -2.03 -1.45
CA LEU A 98 -5.56 -0.73 -1.53
C LEU A 98 -5.94 -0.23 -0.12
N LYS A 99 -6.47 -1.11 0.74
CA LYS A 99 -6.74 -0.79 2.15
C LYS A 99 -5.47 -0.39 2.89
N LEU A 100 -4.36 -1.07 2.58
CA LEU A 100 -3.05 -0.79 3.17
C LEU A 100 -2.50 0.58 2.73
N GLU A 101 -2.71 0.98 1.47
CA GLU A 101 -2.42 2.34 0.98
C GLU A 101 -3.20 3.39 1.78
N ASP A 102 -4.50 3.19 2.00
CA ASP A 102 -5.34 4.14 2.72
C ASP A 102 -4.95 4.24 4.21
N ALA A 103 -4.68 3.11 4.87
CA ALA A 103 -4.18 3.09 6.24
C ALA A 103 -2.83 3.81 6.38
N LEU A 104 -1.91 3.60 5.42
CA LEU A 104 -0.64 4.32 5.38
C LEU A 104 -0.86 5.84 5.21
N GLN A 105 -1.78 6.26 4.34
CA GLN A 105 -2.08 7.69 4.18
C GLN A 105 -2.58 8.31 5.50
N GLY A 106 -3.49 7.64 6.22
CA GLY A 106 -3.97 8.11 7.52
C GLY A 106 -2.87 8.24 8.57
N LEU A 107 -1.96 7.26 8.63
CA LEU A 107 -0.78 7.32 9.51
C LEU A 107 0.14 8.48 9.15
N LEU A 108 0.46 8.66 7.87
CA LEU A 108 1.35 9.73 7.42
C LEU A 108 0.73 11.11 7.67
N GLU A 109 -0.57 11.28 7.43
CA GLU A 109 -1.30 12.52 7.73
C GLU A 109 -1.20 12.90 9.21
N PHE A 110 -1.23 11.91 10.12
CA PHE A 110 -1.13 12.16 11.56
C PHE A 110 0.32 12.35 12.03
N LEU A 111 1.22 11.43 11.68
CA LEU A 111 2.62 11.37 12.14
C LEU A 111 3.53 12.39 11.47
N THR A 112 3.11 12.97 10.34
CA THR A 112 3.79 14.10 9.72
C THR A 112 2.92 15.34 9.76
N SER A 113 2.00 15.40 10.72
CA SER A 113 1.28 16.64 10.97
C SER A 113 2.29 17.71 11.34
N SER A 114 1.87 18.94 11.19
CA SER A 114 2.78 20.03 11.36
C SER A 114 2.98 20.37 12.85
N ARG A 115 2.14 19.85 13.75
CA ARG A 115 2.05 20.20 15.18
C ARG A 115 3.36 20.13 15.97
N CYS A 116 4.23 19.18 15.64
CA CYS A 116 5.51 18.98 16.31
C CYS A 116 6.56 18.42 15.34
N SER A 117 7.82 18.30 15.79
CA SER A 117 8.89 17.75 14.96
C SER A 117 8.71 16.23 14.73
N PRO A 118 9.32 15.64 13.69
CA PRO A 118 9.25 14.19 13.47
C PRO A 118 9.67 13.35 14.68
N THR A 119 10.71 13.77 15.41
CA THR A 119 11.16 13.07 16.63
C THR A 119 10.11 13.15 17.73
N GLN A 120 9.50 14.33 17.91
CA GLN A 120 8.41 14.49 18.88
C GLN A 120 7.19 13.65 18.49
N HIS A 121 6.90 13.53 17.19
CA HIS A 121 5.84 12.68 16.68
C HIS A 121 6.08 11.19 16.95
N LEU A 122 7.33 10.75 16.99
CA LEU A 122 7.65 9.36 17.32
C LEU A 122 7.63 9.12 18.84
N GLU A 123 7.98 10.12 19.64
CA GLU A 123 7.98 10.02 21.10
C GLU A 123 6.59 10.08 21.72
N GLN A 124 5.69 10.91 21.17
CA GLN A 124 4.36 11.14 21.73
C GLN A 124 3.31 10.16 21.16
N GLU A 125 3.41 9.80 19.88
CA GLU A 125 2.47 8.96 19.15
C GLU A 125 3.03 7.55 18.93
N GLN A 126 3.48 6.92 20.03
CA GLN A 126 4.18 5.64 19.98
C GLN A 126 3.30 4.51 19.42
N ALA A 127 1.98 4.56 19.64
CA ALA A 127 1.06 3.53 19.16
C ALA A 127 0.92 3.57 17.63
N LEU A 128 0.80 4.77 17.05
CA LEU A 128 0.79 4.93 15.59
C LEU A 128 2.17 4.65 14.97
N ALA A 129 3.27 5.05 15.63
CA ALA A 129 4.62 4.71 15.19
C ALA A 129 4.85 3.19 15.14
N ARG A 130 4.34 2.46 16.14
CA ARG A 130 4.32 0.99 16.16
C ARG A 130 3.52 0.42 14.99
N GLN A 131 2.30 0.90 14.75
CA GLN A 131 1.48 0.44 13.63
C GLN A 131 2.14 0.69 12.28
N PHE A 132 2.87 1.81 12.12
CA PHE A 132 3.63 2.07 10.91
C PHE A 132 4.73 1.02 10.69
N ALA A 133 5.44 0.63 11.76
CA ALA A 133 6.41 -0.46 11.69
C ALA A 133 5.76 -1.83 11.39
N GLU A 134 4.58 -2.10 11.95
CA GLU A 134 3.82 -3.34 11.69
C GLU A 134 3.34 -3.43 10.23
N ILE A 135 2.92 -2.31 9.63
CA ILE A 135 2.63 -2.22 8.18
C ILE A 135 3.86 -2.60 7.36
N LEU A 136 5.02 -2.01 7.66
CA LEU A 136 6.27 -2.30 6.95
C LEU A 136 6.69 -3.76 7.12
N HIS A 137 6.52 -4.31 8.32
CA HIS A 137 6.80 -5.72 8.60
C HIS A 137 5.92 -6.64 7.74
N PHE A 138 4.60 -6.41 7.72
CA PHE A 138 3.69 -7.16 6.85
C PHE A 138 4.11 -7.05 5.39
N THR A 139 4.40 -5.84 4.91
CA THR A 139 4.77 -5.57 3.52
C THR A 139 5.98 -6.39 3.08
N LEU A 140 7.07 -6.35 3.86
CA LEU A 140 8.27 -7.13 3.56
C LEU A 140 7.98 -8.63 3.61
N ARG A 141 7.22 -9.09 4.60
CA ARG A 141 6.91 -10.51 4.76
C ARG A 141 6.05 -11.05 3.62
N PHE A 142 5.06 -10.28 3.17
CA PHE A 142 4.24 -10.62 2.01
C PHE A 142 5.10 -10.73 0.75
N ASP A 143 5.95 -9.73 0.51
CA ASP A 143 6.77 -9.66 -0.70
C ASP A 143 7.83 -10.77 -0.73
N GLU A 144 8.45 -11.13 0.40
CA GLU A 144 9.33 -12.30 0.53
C GLU A 144 8.64 -13.60 0.09
N LEU A 145 7.45 -13.87 0.64
CA LEU A 145 6.68 -15.07 0.32
C LEU A 145 6.31 -15.08 -1.17
N LYS A 146 5.84 -13.95 -1.70
CA LYS A 146 5.50 -13.80 -3.11
C LYS A 146 6.70 -14.06 -4.02
N MET A 147 7.87 -13.52 -3.70
CA MET A 147 9.08 -13.69 -4.51
C MET A 147 9.51 -15.16 -4.62
N THR A 148 9.28 -15.95 -3.57
CA THR A 148 9.60 -17.38 -3.56
C THR A 148 8.53 -18.27 -4.19
N ASN A 149 7.38 -17.71 -4.61
CA ASN A 149 6.25 -18.47 -5.13
C ASN A 149 5.92 -18.11 -6.60
N PRO A 150 6.55 -18.76 -7.59
CA PRO A 150 6.30 -18.48 -9.01
C PRO A 150 4.90 -18.90 -9.47
N ALA A 151 4.17 -19.74 -8.71
CA ALA A 151 2.84 -20.20 -9.09
C ALA A 151 1.84 -19.04 -9.16
N ILE A 152 1.98 -18.02 -8.32
CA ILE A 152 1.09 -16.84 -8.28
C ILE A 152 0.91 -16.20 -9.66
N GLN A 153 2.01 -15.92 -10.35
CA GLN A 153 1.96 -15.30 -11.69
C GLN A 153 1.46 -16.30 -12.75
N ASN A 154 1.87 -17.57 -12.65
CA ASN A 154 1.50 -18.60 -13.61
C ASN A 154 -0.01 -18.89 -13.57
N ASP A 155 -0.56 -19.05 -12.38
CA ASP A 155 -1.97 -19.34 -12.14
C ASP A 155 -2.84 -18.19 -12.62
N PHE A 156 -2.47 -16.95 -12.28
CA PHE A 156 -3.20 -15.77 -12.74
C PHE A 156 -3.13 -15.59 -14.26
N SER A 157 -1.96 -15.85 -14.86
CA SER A 157 -1.78 -15.80 -16.32
C SER A 157 -2.58 -16.89 -17.04
N TYR A 158 -2.69 -18.09 -16.45
CA TYR A 158 -3.54 -19.15 -16.96
C TYR A 158 -5.03 -18.74 -16.90
N TYR A 159 -5.48 -18.29 -15.73
CA TYR A 159 -6.85 -17.82 -15.53
C TYR A 159 -7.27 -16.77 -16.56
N ARG A 160 -6.46 -15.72 -16.76
CA ARG A 160 -6.75 -14.66 -17.74
C ARG A 160 -6.89 -15.19 -19.17
N ARG A 161 -5.99 -16.10 -19.59
CA ARG A 161 -6.03 -16.70 -20.94
C ARG A 161 -7.27 -17.57 -21.12
N THR A 162 -7.62 -18.37 -20.12
CA THR A 162 -8.78 -19.27 -20.15
C THR A 162 -10.09 -18.47 -20.16
N LEU A 163 -10.20 -17.46 -19.29
CA LEU A 163 -11.35 -16.56 -19.24
C LEU A 163 -11.57 -15.83 -20.57
N SER A 164 -10.50 -15.32 -21.19
CA SER A 164 -10.59 -14.66 -22.49
C SER A 164 -11.10 -15.59 -23.60
N ARG A 165 -10.71 -16.87 -23.60
CA ARG A 165 -11.24 -17.87 -24.56
C ARG A 165 -12.70 -18.20 -24.30
N MET A 166 -13.06 -18.40 -23.02
CA MET A 166 -14.43 -18.72 -22.62
C MET A 166 -15.42 -17.62 -23.00
N ARG A 167 -15.04 -16.33 -22.87
CA ARG A 167 -15.88 -15.19 -23.29
C ARG A 167 -16.16 -15.14 -24.78
N ILE A 168 -15.22 -15.58 -25.63
CA ILE A 168 -15.41 -15.63 -27.08
C ILE A 168 -16.44 -16.71 -27.45
N ILE A 169 -16.45 -17.82 -26.70
CA ILE A 169 -17.32 -18.98 -26.96
C ILE A 169 -18.71 -18.78 -26.36
N ASN A 170 -18.79 -18.25 -25.13
CA ASN A 170 -20.03 -18.10 -24.36
C ASN A 170 -20.28 -16.63 -23.99
N GLN A 171 -21.10 -15.94 -24.78
CA GLN A 171 -21.48 -14.52 -24.55
C GLN A 171 -22.29 -14.29 -23.25
N THR A 172 -22.87 -15.33 -22.65
CA THR A 172 -23.67 -15.26 -21.42
C THR A 172 -22.88 -15.54 -20.14
N ALA A 173 -21.58 -15.85 -20.24
CA ALA A 173 -20.76 -16.22 -19.08
C ALA A 173 -20.32 -15.04 -18.19
N GLU A 174 -20.80 -13.82 -18.45
CA GLU A 174 -20.37 -12.62 -17.72
C GLU A 174 -20.93 -12.53 -16.30
N GLU A 175 -22.10 -13.11 -16.00
CA GLU A 175 -22.81 -12.87 -14.73
C GLU A 175 -22.18 -13.51 -13.48
N HIS A 176 -21.19 -14.41 -13.64
CA HIS A 176 -20.58 -15.14 -12.50
C HIS A 176 -19.08 -14.94 -12.32
N ASN A 177 -18.43 -14.03 -13.05
CA ASN A 177 -16.98 -13.83 -12.92
C ASN A 177 -16.64 -12.74 -11.89
N GLU A 178 -15.94 -13.11 -10.82
CA GLU A 178 -15.54 -12.19 -9.75
C GLU A 178 -14.48 -11.16 -10.16
N VAL A 179 -13.82 -11.34 -11.33
CA VAL A 179 -12.74 -10.48 -11.82
C VAL A 179 -13.07 -9.99 -13.23
N ASP A 180 -13.38 -8.70 -13.37
CA ASP A 180 -13.54 -8.05 -14.66
C ASP A 180 -12.19 -7.84 -15.38
N ASN A 181 -12.23 -7.37 -16.63
CA ASN A 181 -11.01 -7.21 -17.43
C ASN A 181 -10.10 -6.08 -16.92
N GLU A 182 -10.67 -5.00 -16.36
CA GLU A 182 -9.91 -3.86 -15.87
C GLU A 182 -9.16 -4.20 -14.58
N LEU A 183 -9.87 -4.80 -13.62
CA LEU A 183 -9.31 -5.36 -12.39
C LEU A 183 -8.22 -6.40 -12.73
N ALA A 184 -8.45 -7.28 -13.71
CA ALA A 184 -7.44 -8.25 -14.12
C ALA A 184 -6.15 -7.60 -14.64
N ASN A 185 -6.24 -6.47 -15.35
CA ASN A 185 -5.09 -5.72 -15.81
C ASN A 185 -4.32 -5.10 -14.64
N ARG A 186 -5.02 -4.45 -13.69
CA ARG A 186 -4.39 -3.87 -12.49
C ARG A 186 -3.70 -4.93 -11.64
N MET A 187 -4.38 -6.06 -11.39
CA MET A 187 -3.79 -7.21 -10.68
C MET A 187 -2.57 -7.77 -11.41
N SER A 188 -2.57 -7.81 -12.74
CA SER A 188 -1.42 -8.30 -13.51
C SER A 188 -0.19 -7.41 -13.30
N LEU A 189 -0.38 -6.08 -13.34
CA LEU A 189 0.70 -5.13 -13.05
C LEU A 189 1.17 -5.25 -11.60
N PHE A 190 0.25 -5.43 -10.66
CA PHE A 190 0.59 -5.66 -9.26
C PHE A 190 1.52 -6.88 -9.12
N TYR A 191 1.09 -8.07 -9.59
CA TYR A 191 1.89 -9.29 -9.44
C TYR A 191 3.14 -9.38 -10.33
N ALA A 192 3.25 -8.58 -11.38
CA ALA A 192 4.47 -8.46 -12.18
C ALA A 192 5.63 -7.83 -11.40
N ASN A 193 5.34 -6.98 -10.41
CA ASN A 193 6.39 -6.38 -9.57
C ASN A 193 6.98 -7.43 -8.61
N ALA A 194 8.30 -7.41 -8.40
CA ALA A 194 8.96 -8.32 -7.45
C ALA A 194 8.43 -8.13 -6.02
N THR A 195 8.25 -6.87 -5.62
CA THR A 195 7.81 -6.44 -4.29
C THR A 195 6.50 -5.63 -4.40
N PRO A 196 5.36 -6.30 -4.66
CA PRO A 196 4.11 -5.63 -4.97
C PRO A 196 3.58 -4.75 -3.82
N MET A 197 3.63 -5.22 -2.57
CA MET A 197 3.16 -4.43 -1.43
C MET A 197 4.07 -3.23 -1.18
N LEU A 198 5.39 -3.41 -1.27
CA LEU A 198 6.34 -2.30 -1.09
C LEU A 198 6.19 -1.25 -2.20
N LYS A 199 5.91 -1.67 -3.44
CA LYS A 199 5.62 -0.74 -4.54
C LYS A 199 4.37 0.08 -4.25
N THR A 200 3.30 -0.55 -3.76
CA THR A 200 2.07 0.14 -3.34
C THR A 200 2.35 1.18 -2.26
N LEU A 201 3.10 0.83 -1.21
CA LEU A 201 3.45 1.79 -0.16
C LEU A 201 4.32 2.94 -0.69
N SER A 202 5.32 2.63 -1.54
CA SER A 202 6.18 3.65 -2.16
C SER A 202 5.37 4.66 -2.99
N ASP A 203 4.40 4.17 -3.76
CA ASP A 203 3.52 5.03 -4.57
C ASP A 203 2.59 5.86 -3.68
N ALA A 204 2.02 5.26 -2.64
CA ALA A 204 1.19 5.93 -1.65
C ALA A 204 1.95 7.08 -0.95
N THR A 205 3.18 6.82 -0.49
CA THR A 205 4.03 7.85 0.13
C THR A 205 4.39 8.95 -0.87
N THR A 206 4.70 8.60 -2.12
CA THR A 206 5.00 9.59 -3.18
C THR A 206 3.79 10.48 -3.48
N LYS A 207 2.60 9.88 -3.54
CA LYS A 207 1.31 10.56 -3.72
C LYS A 207 1.00 11.48 -2.55
N PHE A 208 1.21 11.02 -1.32
CA PHE A 208 1.06 11.81 -0.10
C PHE A 208 1.92 13.09 -0.14
N VAL A 209 3.21 12.96 -0.44
CA VAL A 209 4.13 14.11 -0.55
C VAL A 209 3.75 15.04 -1.72
N SER A 210 3.19 14.48 -2.79
CA SER A 210 2.81 15.25 -4.00
C SER A 210 1.53 16.06 -3.83
N LYS A 211 0.56 15.62 -3.01
CA LYS A 211 -0.71 16.35 -2.76
C LYS A 211 -0.46 17.79 -2.29
N MET A 212 0.46 18.01 -1.35
CA MET A 212 0.81 19.36 -0.87
C MET A 212 1.39 20.26 -1.97
N LYS A 213 2.25 19.71 -2.84
CA LYS A 213 2.79 20.45 -3.99
C LYS A 213 1.69 20.76 -5.01
N GLY A 214 0.76 19.82 -5.22
CA GLY A 214 -0.38 19.96 -6.12
C GLY A 214 -1.30 21.13 -5.76
N CYS A 215 -1.68 21.27 -4.49
CA CYS A 215 -2.54 22.36 -4.02
C CYS A 215 -1.93 23.74 -4.32
N ILE A 216 -0.62 23.90 -4.08
CA ILE A 216 0.09 25.17 -4.35
C ILE A 216 0.21 25.42 -5.85
N LYS A 217 0.46 24.37 -6.66
CA LYS A 217 0.48 24.49 -8.13
C LYS A 217 -0.88 24.93 -8.69
N VAL A 218 -1.99 24.35 -8.22
CA VAL A 218 -3.33 24.70 -8.69
C VAL A 218 -3.62 26.18 -8.47
N LEU A 219 -3.28 26.70 -7.28
CA LEU A 219 -3.41 28.13 -7.00
C LEU A 219 -2.53 28.95 -7.94
N ARG A 220 -1.26 28.56 -8.16
CA ARG A 220 -0.32 29.24 -9.07
C ARG A 220 -0.76 29.28 -10.53
N TYR A 221 -1.59 28.34 -10.99
CA TYR A 221 -2.11 28.30 -12.36
C TYR A 221 -3.35 29.20 -12.58
N GLN A 222 -3.90 29.79 -11.51
CA GLN A 222 -4.99 30.75 -11.62
C GLN A 222 -4.46 32.18 -11.85
N PRO A 223 -5.28 33.10 -12.40
CA PRO A 223 -4.92 34.51 -12.49
C PRO A 223 -4.48 35.05 -11.12
N PRO A 224 -3.31 35.71 -10.98
CA PRO A 224 -2.76 36.08 -9.67
C PRO A 224 -3.75 36.85 -8.79
N ASN A 225 -4.52 37.76 -9.41
CA ASN A 225 -5.49 38.61 -8.72
C ASN A 225 -6.65 37.84 -8.07
N SER A 226 -6.94 36.59 -8.48
CA SER A 226 -8.05 35.80 -7.92
C SER A 226 -7.62 34.86 -6.79
N VAL A 227 -6.31 34.61 -6.62
CA VAL A 227 -5.79 33.62 -5.67
C VAL A 227 -4.75 34.18 -4.69
N GLU A 228 -4.32 35.43 -4.85
CA GLU A 228 -3.31 36.04 -3.98
C GLU A 228 -3.72 36.01 -2.50
N GLY A 229 -5.01 36.20 -2.20
CA GLY A 229 -5.55 36.06 -0.85
C GLY A 229 -5.39 34.64 -0.27
N LEU A 230 -5.58 33.61 -1.11
CA LEU A 230 -5.42 32.21 -0.72
C LEU A 230 -3.95 31.83 -0.55
N LEU A 231 -3.07 32.33 -1.43
CA LEU A 231 -1.62 32.16 -1.29
C LEU A 231 -1.10 32.88 -0.04
N ASN A 232 -1.62 34.06 0.30
CA ASN A 232 -1.28 34.77 1.53
C ASN A 232 -1.82 34.06 2.77
N ALA A 233 -3.01 33.46 2.71
CA ALA A 233 -3.48 32.59 3.79
C ALA A 233 -2.52 31.41 4.01
N LEU A 234 -2.02 30.78 2.93
CA LEU A 234 -1.00 29.74 3.04
C LEU A 234 0.36 30.28 3.56
N ARG A 235 0.75 31.51 3.22
CA ARG A 235 2.01 32.11 3.69
C ARG A 235 1.98 32.50 5.17
N TYR A 236 0.87 33.07 5.64
CA TYR A 236 0.81 33.74 6.94
C TYR A 236 -0.03 33.02 7.99
N THR A 237 -1.00 32.21 7.57
CA THR A 237 -1.90 31.49 8.49
C THR A 237 -1.43 30.05 8.73
N THR A 238 -0.56 29.51 7.87
CA THR A 238 -0.01 28.17 8.05
C THR A 238 1.05 28.17 9.15
N LYS A 239 0.74 27.54 10.27
CA LYS A 239 1.57 27.52 11.49
C LYS A 239 3.01 27.02 11.27
N HIS A 240 3.22 26.16 10.26
CA HIS A 240 4.45 25.38 10.12
C HIS A 240 5.16 25.55 8.78
N LEU A 241 4.74 26.55 7.98
CA LEU A 241 5.40 26.83 6.71
C LEU A 241 6.89 27.15 6.90
N ASN A 242 7.24 27.77 8.02
CA ASN A 242 8.59 28.25 8.30
C ASN A 242 9.47 27.23 9.04
N ASP A 243 8.93 26.10 9.50
CA ASP A 243 9.66 25.07 10.25
C ASP A 243 10.83 24.51 9.42
N GLU A 244 11.97 24.21 10.05
CA GLU A 244 13.16 23.68 9.36
C GLU A 244 12.88 22.36 8.63
N THR A 245 11.94 21.58 9.15
CA THR A 245 11.47 20.29 8.62
C THR A 245 10.60 20.44 7.36
N THR A 246 10.05 21.62 7.10
CA THR A 246 9.20 21.87 5.93
C THR A 246 10.01 21.90 4.65
N SER A 247 9.59 21.11 3.65
CA SER A 247 10.27 20.94 2.36
C SER A 247 10.67 22.27 1.72
N LYS A 248 11.97 22.44 1.40
CA LYS A 248 12.50 23.62 0.69
C LYS A 248 11.76 23.90 -0.61
N GLN A 249 11.32 22.85 -1.31
CA GLN A 249 10.56 23.00 -2.55
C GLN A 249 9.18 23.64 -2.33
N ILE A 250 8.49 23.28 -1.25
CA ILE A 250 7.19 23.87 -0.86
C ILE A 250 7.38 25.35 -0.47
N LYS A 251 8.43 25.65 0.31
CA LYS A 251 8.79 27.03 0.66
C LYS A 251 9.04 27.88 -0.58
N ASN A 252 9.86 27.38 -1.51
CA ASN A 252 10.15 28.06 -2.77
C ASN A 252 8.88 28.28 -3.62
N MET A 253 7.95 27.32 -3.62
CA MET A 253 6.68 27.43 -4.34
C MET A 253 5.69 28.40 -3.70
N LEU A 254 5.92 28.90 -2.49
CA LEU A 254 5.10 29.94 -1.85
C LEU A 254 5.82 31.29 -1.77
N GLN A 255 7.14 31.36 -1.92
CA GLN A 255 7.90 32.61 -1.85
C GLN A 255 7.97 33.39 -3.17
N ALA A 256 7.76 32.74 -4.33
CA ALA A 256 7.62 33.41 -5.62
C ALA A 256 6.22 34.03 -5.80
#